data_AF-A0A525VG96-F1
#
_entry.id   AF-A0A525VG96-F1
#
_cell.length_a   1.000
_cell.length_b   1.000
_cell.length_c   1.000
_cell.angle_alpha   90.00
_cell.angle_beta   90.00
_cell.angle_gamma   90.00
#
_symmetry.space_group_name_H-M   'P 1'
#
loop_
_entity.id
_entity.type
_entity.pdbx_description
1 polymer ?
#
loop_
_entity_poly.entity_id
_entity_poly.type
_entity_poly.pdbx_seq_one_letter_code
_entity_poly.pdbx_strand_id
1 'polypeptide(L)' 'MAKKTEKTASESDETRLKKKVAVKLAENKSPKGDEALRSLQKRLRRAQRKRRALALRKKNSTSKKTAAPATK' A
#
# COMPACT_ATOMS: atom_id res chain seq x y z
N MET A 1 -34.40 7.18 -1.68
CA MET A 1 -33.47 7.96 -0.83
C MET A 1 -32.04 7.47 -1.07
N ALA A 2 -31.36 7.97 -2.10
CA ALA A 2 -29.98 7.55 -2.43
C ALA A 2 -28.98 8.39 -1.63
N LYS A 3 -28.42 7.85 -0.55
CA LYS A 3 -27.34 8.50 0.20
C LYS A 3 -26.00 8.11 -0.40
N LYS A 4 -25.49 8.92 -1.34
CA LYS A 4 -24.10 8.86 -1.81
C LYS A 4 -23.19 9.04 -0.59
N THR A 5 -22.47 8.00 -0.22
CA THR A 5 -21.33 8.13 0.69
C THR A 5 -20.25 8.89 -0.07
N GLU A 6 -20.09 10.15 0.32
CA GLU A 6 -18.94 10.96 -0.05
C GLU A 6 -17.67 10.14 0.20
N LYS A 7 -16.81 10.10 -0.81
CA LYS A 7 -15.52 9.43 -0.76
C LYS A 7 -14.63 10.25 0.18
N THR A 8 -14.84 10.10 1.48
CA THR A 8 -13.93 10.58 2.54
C THR A 8 -12.54 10.21 2.07
N ALA A 9 -11.65 11.20 1.92
CA ALA A 9 -10.27 11.06 1.44
C ALA A 9 -9.72 9.69 1.87
N SER A 10 -9.81 8.72 0.95
CA SER A 10 -9.83 7.32 1.36
C SER A 10 -8.46 7.01 1.89
N GLU A 11 -8.35 6.82 3.20
CA GLU A 11 -7.14 6.29 3.83
C GLU A 11 -6.56 5.22 2.91
N SER A 12 -5.31 5.42 2.51
CA SER A 12 -4.61 4.48 1.63
C SER A 12 -4.79 3.07 2.18
N ASP A 13 -5.03 2.08 1.33
CA ASP A 13 -5.20 0.70 1.79
C ASP A 13 -4.03 0.24 2.68
N GLU A 14 -2.84 0.82 2.49
CA GLU A 14 -1.68 0.60 3.34
C GLU A 14 -1.90 1.06 4.80
N THR A 15 -2.50 2.24 5.04
CA THR A 15 -2.74 2.75 6.40
C THR A 15 -3.84 1.96 7.09
N ARG A 16 -4.91 1.60 6.37
CA ARG A 16 -5.97 0.73 6.89
C ARG A 16 -5.43 -0.66 7.27
N LEU A 17 -4.59 -1.26 6.41
CA LEU A 17 -3.98 -2.56 6.69
C LEU A 17 -2.98 -2.50 7.85
N LYS A 18 -2.20 -1.42 7.98
CA LYS A 18 -1.32 -1.22 9.14
C LYS A 18 -2.10 -1.17 10.44
N LYS A 19 -3.18 -0.38 10.51
CA LYS A 19 -4.07 -0.30 11.68
C LYS A 19 -4.63 -1.68 12.03
N LYS A 20 -5.15 -2.42 11.04
CA LYS A 20 -5.69 -3.78 11.24
C LYS A 20 -4.65 -4.78 11.74
N VAL A 21 -3.42 -4.73 11.23
CA VAL A 21 -2.34 -5.60 11.70
C VAL A 21 -1.94 -5.25 13.13
N ALA A 22 -1.84 -3.96 13.48
CA ALA A 22 -1.50 -3.54 14.83
C ALA A 22 -2.55 -3.99 15.87
N VAL A 23 -3.84 -3.82 15.57
CA VAL A 23 -4.95 -4.29 16.42
C VAL A 23 -4.90 -5.81 16.57
N LYS A 24 -4.81 -6.56 15.46
CA LYS A 24 -4.72 -8.03 15.49
C LYS A 24 -3.48 -8.55 16.22
N LEU A 25 -2.36 -7.81 16.21
CA LEU A 25 -1.15 -8.17 16.96
C LEU A 25 -1.33 -7.95 18.45
N ALA A 26 -2.02 -6.88 18.86
CA ALA A 26 -2.30 -6.60 20.26
C ALA A 26 -3.31 -7.60 20.86
N GLU A 27 -4.27 -8.07 20.06
CA GLU A 27 -5.30 -9.02 20.48
C GLU A 27 -4.82 -10.49 20.49
N ASN A 28 -3.85 -10.85 19.64
CA ASN A 28 -3.41 -12.23 19.51
C ASN A 28 -2.28 -12.59 20.49
N LYS A 29 -2.60 -13.44 21.47
CA LYS A 29 -1.60 -14.07 22.36
C LYS A 29 -0.68 -15.09 21.66
N SER A 30 -1.03 -15.57 20.45
CA SER A 30 -0.21 -16.52 19.68
C SER A 30 0.01 -16.08 18.22
N PRO A 31 0.92 -15.12 17.97
CA PRO A 31 1.06 -14.45 16.67
C PRO A 31 1.65 -15.32 15.55
N LYS A 32 2.27 -16.47 15.85
CA LYS A 32 2.91 -17.34 14.84
C LYS A 32 1.95 -18.31 14.14
N GLY A 33 0.83 -18.64 14.77
CA GLY A 33 -0.16 -19.61 14.26
C GLY A 33 -1.41 -19.00 13.62
N ASP A 34 -1.67 -17.70 13.83
CA ASP A 34 -2.90 -17.08 13.33
C ASP A 34 -2.85 -16.87 11.80
N GLU A 35 -3.57 -17.72 11.08
CA GLU A 35 -3.72 -17.62 9.62
C GLU A 35 -4.34 -16.29 9.19
N ALA A 36 -5.26 -15.73 9.99
CA ALA A 36 -5.87 -14.44 9.71
C ALA A 36 -4.83 -13.31 9.81
N LEU A 37 -3.96 -13.33 10.82
CA LEU A 37 -2.82 -12.39 10.92
C LEU A 37 -1.87 -12.54 9.72
N ARG A 38 -1.54 -13.79 9.35
CA ARG A 38 -0.66 -14.07 8.20
C ARG A 38 -1.26 -13.55 6.89
N SER A 39 -2.57 -13.69 6.69
CA SER A 39 -3.29 -13.17 5.53
C SER A 39 -3.26 -11.63 5.48
N LEU A 40 -3.44 -10.95 6.61
CA LEU A 40 -3.37 -9.49 6.72
C LEU A 40 -1.98 -8.96 6.41
N GLN A 41 -0.93 -9.57 6.96
CA GLN A 41 0.45 -9.21 6.63
C GLN A 41 0.77 -9.42 5.15
N LYS A 42 0.28 -10.51 4.52
CA LYS A 42 0.41 -10.73 3.07
C LYS A 42 -0.26 -9.61 2.27
N ARG A 43 -1.47 -9.19 2.65
CA ARG A 43 -2.17 -8.06 2.01
C ARG A 43 -1.39 -6.76 2.16
N LEU A 44 -0.86 -6.46 3.35
CA LEU A 44 -0.03 -5.27 3.58
C LEU A 44 1.21 -5.24 2.68
N ARG A 45 1.95 -6.36 2.61
CA ARG A 45 3.12 -6.49 1.72
C ARG A 45 2.75 -6.28 0.25
N ARG A 46 1.60 -6.80 -0.21
CA ARG A 46 1.11 -6.58 -1.58
C ARG A 46 0.83 -5.10 -1.86
N ALA A 47 0.18 -4.39 -0.93
CA ALA A 47 -0.08 -2.95 -1.06
C ALA A 47 1.23 -2.14 -1.11
N GLN A 48 2.18 -2.44 -0.23
CA GLN A 48 3.51 -1.82 -0.24
C GLN A 48 4.26 -2.05 -1.54
N ARG A 49 4.23 -3.28 -2.07
CA ARG A 49 4.85 -3.59 -3.38
C ARG A 49 4.21 -2.80 -4.52
N LYS A 50 2.88 -2.70 -4.57
CA LYS A 50 2.18 -1.87 -5.58
C LYS A 50 2.62 -0.40 -5.49
N ARG A 51 2.69 0.16 -4.29
CA ARG A 51 3.17 1.54 -4.07
C ARG A 51 4.62 1.72 -4.57
N ARG A 52 5.52 0.79 -4.24
CA ARG A 52 6.91 0.81 -4.71
C ARG A 52 7.00 0.72 -6.23
N ALA A 53 6.25 -0.18 -6.85
CA ALA A 53 6.23 -0.33 -8.31
C ALA A 53 5.76 0.96 -9.01
N LEU A 54 4.73 1.62 -8.50
CA LEU A 54 4.28 2.91 -9.02
C LEU A 54 5.32 4.01 -8.82
N ALA A 55 6.00 4.04 -7.68
CA ALA A 55 7.07 5.00 -7.41
C ALA A 55 8.27 4.77 -8.36
N LEU A 56 8.68 3.52 -8.57
CA LEU A 56 9.74 3.17 -9.52
C LEU A 56 9.34 3.52 -10.95
N ARG A 57 8.10 3.24 -11.36
CA ARG A 57 7.60 3.63 -12.69
C ARG A 57 7.65 5.14 -12.87
N LYS A 58 7.23 5.92 -11.88
CA LYS A 58 7.32 7.38 -11.90
C LYS A 58 8.79 7.82 -12.07
N LYS A 59 9.70 7.33 -11.22
CA LYS A 59 11.15 7.63 -11.31
C LYS A 59 11.74 7.30 -12.68
N ASN A 60 11.42 6.14 -13.22
CA ASN A 60 11.93 5.68 -14.52
C ASN A 60 11.31 6.46 -15.70
N SER A 61 10.06 6.89 -15.58
CA SER A 61 9.42 7.74 -16.60
C SER A 61 9.97 9.16 -16.59
N THR A 62 10.32 9.69 -15.42
CA THR A 62 10.96 11.00 -15.30
C THR A 62 12.38 10.98 -15.84
N SER A 63 13.17 9.92 -15.58
CA SER A 63 14.54 9.82 -16.10
C SER A 63 14.60 9.63 -17.62
N LYS A 64 13.55 9.08 -18.26
CA LYS A 64 13.44 9.03 -19.72
C LYS A 64 13.04 10.36 -20.36
N LYS A 65 12.39 11.27 -19.63
CA LYS A 65 12.04 12.62 -20.13
C LYS A 65 13.18 13.63 -20.00
N THR A 66 14.17 13.36 -19.15
CA THR A 66 15.44 14.13 -19.05
C THR A 66 16.62 13.43 -19.72
N ALA A 67 16.36 12.53 -20.68
CA ALA A 67 17.35 12.03 -21.62
C ALA A 67 17.01 12.52 -23.03
N ALA A 68 16.83 13.84 -23.19
CA ALA A 68 16.98 14.48 -24.49
C ALA A 68 18.49 14.63 -24.75
N PRO A 69 18.98 14.30 -25.96
CA PRO A 69 20.39 14.11 -26.24
C PRO A 69 21.17 15.41 -26.02
N ALA A 70 22.29 15.32 -25.30
CA ALA A 70 23.34 16.31 -25.36
C ALA A 70 23.91 16.32 -26.78
N THR A 71 23.29 17.08 -27.67
CA THR A 71 23.95 17.61 -28.86
C THR A 71 24.57 18.93 -28.48
N LYS A 72 25.90 18.94 -28.32
CA LYS A 72 26.84 19.98 -28.74
C LYS A 72 28.25 19.42 -28.59
#